data_AF-A0A971T0U6-F1
#
_entry.id   AF-A0A971T0U6-F1
#
_cell.length_a   1.000
_cell.length_b   1.000
_cell.length_c   1.000
_cell.angle_alpha   90.00
_cell.angle_beta   90.00
_cell.angle_gamma   90.00
#
_symmetry.space_group_name_H-M   'P 1'
#
loop_
_entity.id
_entity.type
_entity.pdbx_description
1 polymer ?
#
loop_
_entity_poly.entity_id
_entity_poly.type
_entity_poly.pdbx_seq_one_letter_code
_entity_poly.pdbx_strand_id
1 'polypeptide(L)'
;MKTSIYLLLSVVFTIVILLILFLSINQRDEDLQVRLPSDIQSAIEDFQSENALVTGLRKEAATKLMPYIKTGMSKAKVEEFLGLPETEGSSENLSIYPIWYSEAILINYDDKGRVFHIEGPGIEFLDNDRVWPFIRVGMTQELVLTKMYEPDEISDDGKKWLYKGKTYLYTIRFDDNDKVSHLEKTELSPKNETLALMPKADIEFITKRQNSGVIWRRS
;
A
#
# COMPACT_ATOMS: atom_id res chain seq x y z
N MET A 1 24.79 14.99 63.57
CA MET A 1 25.62 14.69 62.37
C MET A 1 25.46 13.27 61.81
N LYS A 2 25.22 12.22 62.61
CA LYS A 2 25.11 10.85 62.08
C LYS A 2 23.85 10.59 61.23
N THR A 3 22.73 11.27 61.51
CA THR A 3 21.43 11.06 60.85
C THR A 3 21.42 11.48 59.37
N SER A 4 22.18 12.50 58.97
CA SER A 4 22.24 12.95 57.56
C SER A 4 22.97 11.97 56.63
N ILE A 5 23.90 11.17 57.16
CA ILE A 5 24.69 10.23 56.35
C ILE A 5 23.82 9.02 55.95
N TYR A 6 22.98 8.52 56.85
CA TYR A 6 22.06 7.41 56.56
C TYR A 6 20.99 7.79 55.53
N LEU A 7 20.50 9.03 55.59
CA LEU A 7 19.48 9.51 54.65
C LEU A 7 20.06 9.66 53.24
N LEU A 8 21.30 10.16 53.13
CA LEU A 8 22.01 10.25 51.85
C LEU A 8 22.29 8.87 51.24
N LEU A 9 22.73 7.91 52.06
CA LEU A 9 22.99 6.54 51.62
C LEU A 9 21.71 5.83 51.14
N SER A 10 20.59 6.04 51.83
CA SER A 10 19.30 5.47 51.42
C SER A 10 18.85 5.97 50.05
N VAL A 11 18.97 7.28 49.80
CA VAL A 11 18.55 7.89 48.52
C VAL A 11 19.40 7.37 47.37
N VAL A 12 20.73 7.31 47.56
CA VAL A 12 21.66 6.77 46.55
C VAL A 12 21.33 5.31 46.25
N PHE A 13 21.07 4.50 47.28
CA PHE A 13 20.72 3.09 47.09
C PHE A 13 19.42 2.90 46.32
N THR A 14 18.39 3.72 46.59
CA THR A 14 17.12 3.68 45.83
C THR A 14 17.31 4.07 44.37
N ILE A 15 18.13 5.10 44.09
CA ILE A 15 18.43 5.53 42.72
C ILE A 15 19.17 4.42 41.97
N VAL A 16 20.15 3.76 42.59
CA VAL A 16 20.89 2.66 41.97
C VAL A 16 19.98 1.48 41.65
N ILE A 17 19.06 1.11 42.56
CA ILE A 17 18.09 0.04 42.30
C ILE A 17 17.16 0.41 41.14
N LEU A 18 16.65 1.64 41.10
CA LEU A 18 15.81 2.11 39.99
C LEU A 18 16.57 2.09 38.66
N LEU A 19 17.85 2.45 38.67
CA LEU A 19 18.70 2.42 37.48
C LEU A 19 18.95 1.00 36.99
N ILE A 20 19.21 0.06 37.90
CA ILE A 20 19.37 -1.36 37.57
C ILE A 20 18.07 -1.94 37.03
N LEU A 21 16.92 -1.62 37.63
CA LEU A 21 15.62 -2.06 37.14
C LEU A 21 15.30 -1.47 35.76
N PHE A 22 15.59 -0.18 35.55
CA PHE A 22 15.40 0.48 34.25
C PHE A 22 16.29 -0.14 33.17
N LEU A 23 17.57 -0.42 33.49
CA LEU A 23 18.50 -1.11 32.60
C LEU A 23 18.09 -2.56 32.35
N SER A 24 17.61 -3.30 33.35
CA SER A 24 17.12 -4.68 33.19
C SER A 24 15.80 -4.77 32.42
N ILE A 25 14.95 -3.74 32.49
CA ILE A 25 13.73 -3.65 31.67
C ILE A 25 14.11 -3.37 30.21
N ASN A 26 15.05 -2.46 29.95
CA ASN A 26 15.51 -2.16 28.59
C ASN A 26 16.37 -3.29 27.98
N GLN A 27 17.16 -4.01 28.78
CA GLN A 27 17.95 -5.15 28.30
C GLN A 27 17.10 -6.39 27.97
N ARG A 28 15.90 -6.53 28.56
CA ARG A 28 15.00 -7.65 28.23
C ARG A 28 14.50 -7.63 26.79
N ASP A 29 14.52 -6.48 26.13
CA ASP A 29 14.16 -6.36 24.71
C ASP A 29 15.36 -6.59 23.76
N GLU A 30 16.61 -6.51 24.25
CA GLU A 30 17.82 -6.71 23.41
C GLU A 30 18.36 -8.15 23.38
N ASP A 31 18.09 -8.97 24.41
CA ASP A 31 18.78 -10.27 24.59
C ASP A 31 18.03 -11.51 24.07
N LEU A 32 16.99 -11.33 23.26
CA LEU A 32 16.40 -12.40 22.46
C LEU A 32 16.47 -12.04 20.98
N GLN A 33 17.69 -11.84 20.48
CA GLN A 33 17.97 -12.13 19.07
C GLN A 33 17.82 -13.64 18.85
N VAL A 34 16.57 -14.11 18.82
CA VAL A 34 16.22 -15.41 18.26
C VAL A 34 16.67 -15.33 16.81
N ARG A 35 17.84 -15.92 16.54
CA ARG A 35 18.41 -15.97 15.21
C ARG A 35 17.37 -16.64 14.31
N LEU A 36 16.74 -15.84 13.45
CA LEU A 36 15.69 -16.34 12.58
C LEU A 36 16.27 -17.48 11.73
N PRO A 37 15.48 -18.52 11.43
CA PRO A 37 15.87 -19.54 10.47
C PRO A 37 16.34 -18.89 9.16
N SER A 38 17.36 -19.46 8.52
CA SER A 38 17.99 -18.85 7.33
C SER A 38 17.02 -18.64 6.17
N ASP A 39 16.00 -19.50 6.05
CA ASP A 39 14.91 -19.38 5.09
C ASP A 39 14.00 -18.18 5.37
N ILE A 40 13.83 -17.79 6.63
CA ILE A 40 13.08 -16.58 7.01
C ILE A 40 13.91 -15.34 6.75
N GLN A 41 15.22 -15.37 7.04
CA GLN A 41 16.10 -14.26 6.71
C GLN A 41 16.12 -13.98 5.19
N SER A 42 16.23 -15.03 4.38
CA SER A 42 16.11 -14.92 2.91
C SER A 42 14.74 -14.39 2.49
N ALA A 43 13.65 -14.81 3.14
CA ALA A 43 12.32 -14.29 2.83
C ALA A 43 12.18 -12.80 3.16
N ILE A 44 12.82 -12.30 4.23
CA ILE A 44 12.86 -10.87 4.55
C ILE A 44 13.57 -10.11 3.42
N GLU A 45 14.75 -10.59 3.02
CA GLU A 45 15.53 -9.97 1.93
C GLU A 45 14.75 -9.96 0.61
N ASP A 46 14.13 -11.09 0.25
CA ASP A 46 13.29 -11.22 -0.93
C ASP A 46 12.07 -10.28 -0.85
N PHE A 47 11.44 -10.16 0.32
CA PHE A 47 10.29 -9.26 0.46
C PHE A 47 10.69 -7.78 0.34
N GLN A 48 11.84 -7.40 0.90
CA GLN A 48 12.27 -6.00 0.95
C GLN A 48 12.98 -5.53 -0.32
N SER A 49 13.39 -6.45 -1.20
CA SER A 49 14.03 -6.15 -2.47
C SER A 49 13.10 -5.39 -3.44
N GLU A 50 13.60 -4.29 -4.02
CA GLU A 50 12.87 -3.50 -5.02
C GLU A 50 12.49 -4.32 -6.27
N ASN A 51 13.32 -5.30 -6.64
CA ASN A 51 13.09 -6.14 -7.82
C ASN A 51 12.07 -7.27 -7.57
N ALA A 52 11.79 -7.61 -6.32
CA ALA A 52 10.92 -8.73 -5.98
C ALA A 52 9.42 -8.46 -6.23
N LEU A 53 9.04 -7.19 -6.35
CA LEU A 53 7.74 -6.74 -6.82
C LEU A 53 7.45 -7.12 -8.27
N VAL A 54 8.50 -7.31 -9.09
CA VAL A 54 8.40 -7.52 -10.55
C VAL A 54 8.63 -8.99 -10.94
N THR A 55 9.13 -9.81 -10.02
CA THR A 55 9.42 -11.23 -10.27
C THR A 55 8.49 -12.23 -9.55
N GLY A 56 7.55 -11.75 -8.72
CA GLY A 56 6.64 -12.61 -7.94
C GLY A 56 7.26 -13.19 -6.67
N LEU A 57 8.56 -12.97 -6.45
CA LEU A 57 9.29 -13.43 -5.26
C LEU A 57 8.70 -12.90 -3.96
N ARG A 58 8.13 -11.68 -3.97
CA ARG A 58 7.42 -11.14 -2.82
C ARG A 58 6.24 -12.00 -2.36
N LYS A 59 5.57 -12.72 -3.26
CA LYS A 59 4.41 -13.57 -2.92
C LYS A 59 4.82 -14.81 -2.13
N GLU A 60 5.89 -15.46 -2.54
CA GLU A 60 6.45 -16.59 -1.81
C GLU A 60 7.01 -16.14 -0.45
N ALA A 61 7.73 -15.02 -0.44
CA ALA A 61 8.24 -14.41 0.79
C ALA A 61 7.10 -14.04 1.76
N ALA A 62 6.04 -13.38 1.27
CA ALA A 62 4.87 -13.01 2.07
C ALA A 62 4.26 -14.21 2.80
N THR A 63 4.14 -15.34 2.09
CA THR A 63 3.58 -16.58 2.64
C THR A 63 4.41 -17.13 3.79
N LYS A 64 5.75 -17.00 3.71
CA LYS A 64 6.69 -17.42 4.77
C LYS A 64 6.71 -16.45 5.95
N LEU A 65 6.55 -15.14 5.71
CA LEU A 65 6.66 -14.11 6.74
C LEU A 65 5.37 -13.92 7.55
N MET A 66 4.19 -14.13 6.95
CA MET A 66 2.90 -13.89 7.61
C MET A 66 2.70 -14.64 8.94
N PRO A 67 3.16 -15.90 9.11
CA PRO A 67 3.13 -16.57 10.41
C PRO A 67 3.92 -15.87 11.52
N TYR A 68 4.84 -14.95 11.20
CA TYR A 68 5.65 -14.22 12.19
C TYR A 68 5.02 -12.87 12.57
N ILE A 69 4.11 -12.34 11.77
CA ILE A 69 3.41 -11.08 12.05
C ILE A 69 2.17 -11.38 12.88
N LYS A 70 2.06 -10.77 14.06
CA LYS A 70 1.02 -11.09 15.06
C LYS A 70 0.35 -9.84 15.60
N THR A 71 -0.88 -10.00 16.09
CA THR A 71 -1.56 -8.98 16.88
C THR A 71 -0.74 -8.64 18.13
N GLY A 72 -0.74 -7.36 18.50
CA GLY A 72 0.06 -6.80 19.60
C GLY A 72 1.51 -6.45 19.24
N MET A 73 2.00 -6.86 18.06
CA MET A 73 3.32 -6.48 17.53
C MET A 73 3.38 -4.97 17.25
N SER A 74 4.51 -4.32 17.48
CA SER A 74 4.69 -2.91 17.17
C SER A 74 4.90 -2.69 15.67
N LYS A 75 4.52 -1.50 15.16
CA LYS A 75 4.80 -1.08 13.78
C LYS A 75 6.28 -1.26 13.40
N ALA A 76 7.19 -0.82 14.25
CA ALA A 76 8.64 -0.99 14.02
C ALA A 76 9.03 -2.46 13.81
N LYS A 77 8.45 -3.38 14.60
CA LYS A 77 8.75 -4.81 14.47
C LYS A 77 8.17 -5.43 13.21
N VAL A 78 7.01 -4.94 12.75
CA VAL A 78 6.46 -5.31 11.45
C VAL A 78 7.38 -4.86 10.32
N GLU A 79 7.90 -3.63 10.41
CA GLU A 79 8.81 -3.06 9.41
C GLU A 79 10.16 -3.78 9.36
N GLU A 80 10.61 -4.42 10.44
CA GLU A 80 11.77 -5.32 10.40
C GLU A 80 11.54 -6.53 9.47
N PHE A 81 10.31 -7.05 9.38
CA PHE A 81 9.97 -8.18 8.49
C PHE A 81 9.65 -7.72 7.07
N LEU A 82 8.80 -6.70 6.92
CA LEU A 82 8.22 -6.32 5.63
C LEU A 82 8.86 -5.09 4.99
N GLY A 83 9.80 -4.45 5.67
CA GLY A 83 10.36 -3.16 5.27
C GLY A 83 9.39 -2.01 5.57
N LEU A 84 9.69 -0.82 5.04
CA LEU A 84 8.77 0.31 5.12
C LEU A 84 7.55 0.08 4.22
N PRO A 85 6.34 0.45 4.67
CA PRO A 85 5.16 0.37 3.81
C PRO A 85 5.31 1.35 2.64
N GLU A 86 4.90 0.94 1.44
CA GLU A 86 4.91 1.81 0.26
C GLU A 86 3.85 2.92 0.34
N THR A 87 2.85 2.74 1.19
CA THR A 87 1.84 3.76 1.48
C THR A 87 1.37 3.60 2.91
N GLU A 88 1.46 4.69 3.66
CA GLU A 88 0.67 4.87 4.86
C GLU A 88 -0.74 5.29 4.39
N GLY A 89 -1.76 4.54 4.79
CA GLY A 89 -3.13 4.83 4.37
C GLY A 89 -3.56 6.24 4.79
N SER A 90 -4.73 6.68 4.31
CA SER A 90 -5.32 7.97 4.70
C SER A 90 -5.56 8.16 6.21
N SER A 91 -5.39 7.09 7.00
CA SER A 91 -5.19 7.12 8.44
C SER A 91 -3.78 6.62 8.77
N GLU A 92 -3.06 7.30 9.67
CA GLU A 92 -1.70 6.95 10.16
C GLU A 92 -1.61 5.51 10.73
N ASN A 93 -2.75 4.84 10.86
CA ASN A 93 -2.94 3.54 11.47
C ASN A 93 -3.06 2.39 10.46
N LEU A 94 -2.82 2.60 9.17
CA LEU A 94 -2.84 1.56 8.15
C LEU A 94 -1.52 1.51 7.38
N SER A 95 -0.82 0.38 7.44
CA SER A 95 0.29 0.06 6.54
C SER A 95 -0.17 -0.89 5.45
N ILE A 96 0.20 -0.58 4.21
CA ILE A 96 -0.07 -1.44 3.05
C ILE A 96 1.26 -1.89 2.45
N TYR A 97 1.42 -3.20 2.28
CA TYR A 97 2.60 -3.83 1.71
C TYR A 97 2.21 -4.57 0.42
N PRO A 98 2.45 -3.98 -0.76
CA PRO A 98 2.17 -4.63 -2.03
C PRO A 98 3.02 -5.89 -2.20
N ILE A 99 2.36 -7.00 -2.56
CA ILE A 99 3.00 -8.29 -2.79
C ILE A 99 3.26 -8.47 -4.29
N TRP A 100 2.20 -8.51 -5.10
CA TRP A 100 2.23 -8.88 -6.51
C TRP A 100 0.90 -8.54 -7.19
N TYR A 101 0.90 -7.90 -8.36
CA TYR A 101 -0.34 -7.39 -9.00
C TYR A 101 -1.20 -6.60 -7.99
N SER A 102 -2.51 -6.86 -7.99
CA SER A 102 -3.49 -6.36 -7.04
C SER A 102 -3.48 -7.15 -5.73
N GLU A 103 -2.37 -7.73 -5.26
CA GLU A 103 -2.30 -8.40 -3.96
C GLU A 103 -1.45 -7.60 -2.97
N ALA A 104 -1.93 -7.50 -1.73
CA ALA A 104 -1.21 -6.81 -0.66
C ALA A 104 -1.39 -7.51 0.70
N ILE A 105 -0.52 -7.15 1.65
CA ILE A 105 -0.74 -7.32 3.08
C ILE A 105 -1.21 -5.98 3.65
N LEU A 106 -2.32 -5.98 4.37
CA LEU A 106 -2.81 -4.83 5.10
C LEU A 106 -2.61 -5.07 6.58
N ILE A 107 -2.04 -4.08 7.26
CA ILE A 107 -1.81 -4.13 8.70
C ILE A 107 -2.41 -2.86 9.32
N ASN A 108 -3.40 -3.05 10.19
CA ASN A 108 -4.00 -1.95 10.93
C ASN A 108 -3.44 -1.91 12.36
N TYR A 109 -3.13 -0.70 12.82
CA TYR A 109 -2.56 -0.41 14.12
C TYR A 109 -3.55 0.32 15.03
N ASP A 110 -3.48 0.04 16.32
CA ASP A 110 -4.21 0.79 17.34
C ASP A 110 -3.56 2.17 17.58
N ASP A 111 -4.15 2.94 18.48
CA ASP A 111 -3.66 4.27 18.89
C ASP A 111 -2.26 4.24 19.54
N LYS A 112 -1.75 3.05 19.89
CA LYS A 112 -0.42 2.82 20.45
C LYS A 112 0.57 2.28 19.42
N GLY A 113 0.18 2.24 18.14
CA GLY A 113 1.03 1.73 17.06
C GLY A 113 1.25 0.22 17.11
N ARG A 114 0.30 -0.54 17.69
CA ARG A 114 0.34 -2.01 17.75
C ARG A 114 -0.66 -2.64 16.80
N VAL A 115 -0.27 -3.73 16.17
CA VAL A 115 -1.13 -4.48 15.24
C VAL A 115 -2.38 -4.96 15.96
N PHE A 116 -3.56 -4.55 15.49
CA PHE A 116 -4.84 -5.11 15.97
C PHE A 116 -5.54 -5.95 14.91
N HIS A 117 -5.22 -5.74 13.63
CA HIS A 117 -5.81 -6.49 12.52
C HIS A 117 -4.80 -6.67 11.39
N ILE A 118 -4.80 -7.87 10.79
CA ILE A 118 -3.94 -8.27 9.68
C ILE A 118 -4.83 -8.91 8.62
N GLU A 119 -4.68 -8.45 7.39
CA GLU A 119 -5.35 -8.98 6.20
C GLU A 119 -4.26 -9.39 5.19
N GLY A 120 -4.18 -10.66 4.81
CA GLY A 120 -3.16 -11.17 3.87
C GLY A 120 -2.66 -12.59 4.17
N PRO A 121 -1.75 -13.15 3.35
CA PRO A 121 -1.29 -12.60 2.06
C PRO A 121 -2.30 -12.90 0.94
N GLY A 122 -2.23 -12.15 -0.17
CA GLY A 122 -2.99 -12.49 -1.38
C GLY A 122 -4.43 -12.00 -1.41
N ILE A 123 -4.76 -10.93 -0.68
CA ILE A 123 -6.08 -10.31 -0.82
C ILE A 123 -6.11 -9.56 -2.14
N GLU A 124 -7.01 -9.98 -3.02
CA GLU A 124 -7.35 -9.25 -4.24
C GLU A 124 -7.82 -7.83 -3.87
N PHE A 125 -6.90 -6.90 -3.96
CA PHE A 125 -7.05 -5.46 -3.94
C PHE A 125 -7.71 -4.96 -5.24
N LEU A 126 -8.64 -5.74 -5.81
CA LEU A 126 -9.31 -5.52 -7.10
C LEU A 126 -10.38 -4.43 -7.02
N ASP A 127 -10.08 -3.33 -6.34
CA ASP A 127 -10.77 -2.09 -6.59
C ASP A 127 -9.74 -1.08 -7.07
N ASN A 128 -9.93 -0.59 -8.29
CA ASN A 128 -9.11 0.47 -8.85
C ASN A 128 -9.00 1.67 -7.89
N ASP A 129 -10.05 1.93 -7.10
CA ASP A 129 -10.02 2.94 -6.04
C ASP A 129 -8.91 2.73 -5.02
N ARG A 130 -8.62 1.47 -4.69
CA ARG A 130 -7.61 1.14 -3.70
C ARG A 130 -6.21 1.09 -4.30
N VAL A 131 -6.04 0.65 -5.56
CA VAL A 131 -4.71 0.59 -6.21
C VAL A 131 -4.26 1.91 -6.85
N TRP A 132 -5.18 2.79 -7.23
CA TRP A 132 -4.85 4.06 -7.87
C TRP A 132 -3.83 4.92 -7.11
N PRO A 133 -3.87 5.01 -5.76
CA PRO A 133 -2.86 5.71 -4.98
C PRO A 133 -1.46 5.12 -5.06
N PHE A 134 -1.18 4.03 -5.77
CA PHE A 134 0.17 3.50 -5.99
C PHE A 134 0.78 3.89 -7.34
N ILE A 135 -0.04 4.37 -8.30
CA ILE A 135 0.48 4.76 -9.61
C ILE A 135 1.13 6.14 -9.54
N ARG A 136 2.31 6.30 -10.16
CA ARG A 136 3.08 7.55 -10.15
C ARG A 136 3.52 7.93 -11.56
N VAL A 137 3.61 9.24 -11.79
CA VAL A 137 4.32 9.79 -12.96
C VAL A 137 5.75 9.26 -12.97
N GLY A 138 6.22 8.83 -14.14
CA GLY A 138 7.54 8.23 -14.35
C GLY A 138 7.59 6.70 -14.26
N MET A 139 6.54 6.03 -13.77
CA MET A 139 6.47 4.57 -13.77
C MET A 139 6.44 4.01 -15.19
N THR A 140 7.08 2.86 -15.43
CA THR A 140 6.97 2.15 -16.71
C THR A 140 5.62 1.45 -16.82
N GLN A 141 5.21 1.12 -18.05
CA GLN A 141 4.03 0.26 -18.29
C GLN A 141 4.08 -1.05 -17.49
N GLU A 142 5.24 -1.72 -17.47
CA GLU A 142 5.43 -2.95 -16.70
C GLU A 142 5.17 -2.75 -15.21
N LEU A 143 5.70 -1.66 -14.62
CA LEU A 143 5.48 -1.34 -13.21
C LEU A 143 4.03 -0.95 -12.92
N VAL A 144 3.31 -0.34 -13.87
CA VAL A 144 1.86 -0.11 -13.73
C VAL A 144 1.11 -1.44 -13.70
N LEU A 145 1.46 -2.38 -14.58
CA LEU A 145 0.85 -3.71 -14.62
C LEU A 145 1.19 -4.58 -13.40
N THR A 146 2.26 -4.29 -12.63
CA THR A 146 2.47 -4.98 -11.34
C THR A 146 1.61 -4.42 -10.22
N LYS A 147 0.93 -3.29 -10.42
CA LYS A 147 0.07 -2.64 -9.41
C LYS A 147 -1.41 -2.70 -9.78
N MET A 148 -1.73 -2.67 -11.06
CA MET A 148 -3.09 -2.76 -11.61
C MET A 148 -3.21 -4.00 -12.48
N TYR A 149 -4.44 -4.43 -12.75
CA TYR A 149 -4.69 -5.50 -13.72
C TYR A 149 -4.41 -5.03 -15.16
N GLU A 150 -4.75 -5.83 -16.17
CA GLU A 150 -4.70 -5.36 -17.56
C GLU A 150 -5.74 -4.26 -17.79
N PRO A 151 -5.41 -3.18 -18.51
CA PRO A 151 -6.36 -2.11 -18.75
C PRO A 151 -7.60 -2.60 -19.50
N ASP A 152 -8.77 -2.10 -19.11
CA ASP A 152 -10.05 -2.41 -19.76
C ASP A 152 -10.08 -1.90 -21.21
N GLU A 153 -9.36 -0.81 -21.49
CA GLU A 153 -9.19 -0.28 -22.85
C GLU A 153 -7.80 0.32 -23.04
N ILE A 154 -7.20 -0.02 -24.18
CA ILE A 154 -5.94 0.54 -24.66
C ILE A 154 -6.24 1.33 -25.93
N SER A 155 -5.74 2.56 -25.99
CA SER A 155 -5.89 3.47 -27.12
C SER A 155 -4.61 4.29 -27.32
N ASP A 156 -4.58 5.13 -28.36
CA ASP A 156 -3.45 6.01 -28.66
C ASP A 156 -2.15 5.22 -28.86
N ASP A 157 -2.20 4.18 -29.71
CA ASP A 157 -1.08 3.27 -30.01
C ASP A 157 -0.40 2.67 -28.76
N GLY A 158 -1.20 2.38 -27.73
CA GLY A 158 -0.68 1.82 -26.48
C GLY A 158 -0.33 2.87 -25.42
N LYS A 159 -0.39 4.16 -25.76
CA LYS A 159 0.01 5.26 -24.87
C LYS A 159 -1.12 5.75 -23.95
N LYS A 160 -2.35 5.28 -24.10
CA LYS A 160 -3.46 5.61 -23.19
C LYS A 160 -4.16 4.35 -22.70
N TRP A 161 -4.15 4.15 -21.39
CA TRP A 161 -4.80 3.04 -20.71
C TRP A 161 -5.97 3.54 -19.86
N LEU A 162 -7.08 2.79 -19.88
CA LEU A 162 -8.27 3.05 -19.10
C LEU A 162 -8.58 1.87 -18.17
N TYR A 163 -8.91 2.18 -16.92
CA TYR A 163 -9.41 1.23 -15.95
C TYR A 163 -10.76 1.68 -15.42
N LYS A 164 -11.76 0.79 -15.45
CA LYS A 164 -13.12 1.04 -15.00
C LYS A 164 -13.29 0.53 -13.58
N GLY A 165 -13.34 1.45 -12.62
CA GLY A 165 -13.80 1.14 -11.27
C GLY A 165 -15.32 1.20 -11.16
N LYS A 166 -15.85 0.90 -9.97
CA LYS A 166 -17.29 1.00 -9.69
C LYS A 166 -17.78 2.44 -9.68
N THR A 167 -16.96 3.35 -9.15
CA THR A 167 -17.32 4.76 -8.97
C THR A 167 -16.50 5.70 -9.84
N TYR A 168 -15.36 5.25 -10.36
CA TYR A 168 -14.45 6.10 -11.11
C TYR A 168 -13.90 5.41 -12.36
N LEU A 169 -13.61 6.21 -13.37
CA LEU A 169 -12.76 5.87 -14.50
C LEU A 169 -11.36 6.40 -14.24
N TYR A 170 -10.36 5.56 -14.45
CA TYR A 170 -8.96 5.90 -14.25
C TYR A 170 -8.26 5.92 -15.60
N THR A 171 -7.58 7.02 -15.91
CA THR A 171 -6.84 7.17 -17.17
C THR A 171 -5.36 7.35 -16.87
N ILE A 172 -4.54 6.49 -17.47
CA ILE A 172 -3.09 6.60 -17.46
C ILE A 172 -2.64 6.93 -18.87
N ARG A 173 -1.79 7.96 -19.03
CA ARG A 173 -1.11 8.22 -20.30
C ARG A 173 0.39 8.04 -20.14
N PHE A 174 1.01 7.51 -21.18
CA PHE A 174 2.45 7.29 -21.26
C PHE A 174 3.07 8.28 -22.24
N ASP A 175 4.31 8.68 -21.98
CA ASP A 175 5.12 9.44 -22.92
C ASP A 175 5.77 8.51 -23.98
N ASP A 176 6.57 9.10 -24.87
CA ASP A 176 7.28 8.38 -25.92
C ASP A 176 8.28 7.34 -25.39
N ASN A 177 8.70 7.45 -24.12
CA ASN A 177 9.61 6.51 -23.44
C ASN A 177 8.87 5.45 -22.62
N ASP A 178 7.56 5.28 -22.84
CA ASP A 178 6.69 4.32 -22.13
C ASP A 178 6.63 4.54 -20.61
N LYS A 179 6.78 5.80 -20.18
CA LYS A 179 6.64 6.20 -18.78
C LYS A 179 5.36 6.98 -18.57
N VAL A 180 4.70 6.75 -17.42
CA VAL A 180 3.50 7.48 -17.03
C VAL A 180 3.78 8.98 -17.06
N SER A 181 3.10 9.70 -17.94
CA SER A 181 3.18 11.15 -18.09
C SER A 181 1.98 11.86 -17.48
N HIS A 182 0.84 11.16 -17.38
CA HIS A 182 -0.40 11.72 -16.87
C HIS A 182 -1.26 10.68 -16.16
N LEU A 183 -1.93 11.13 -15.09
CA LEU A 183 -2.88 10.35 -14.30
C LEU A 183 -4.15 11.18 -14.09
N GLU A 184 -5.30 10.59 -14.40
CA GLU A 184 -6.60 11.21 -14.24
C GLU A 184 -7.58 10.22 -13.59
N LYS A 185 -8.32 10.68 -12.58
CA LYS A 185 -9.40 9.93 -11.91
C LYS A 185 -10.69 10.70 -12.06
N THR A 186 -11.67 10.12 -12.75
CA THR A 186 -12.91 10.78 -13.14
C THR A 186 -14.11 10.04 -12.55
N GLU A 187 -14.95 10.74 -11.78
CA GLU A 187 -16.14 10.14 -11.16
C GLU A 187 -17.18 9.75 -12.23
N LEU A 188 -17.62 8.50 -12.19
CA LEU A 188 -18.71 7.99 -13.02
C LEU A 188 -20.04 8.41 -12.39
N SER A 189 -20.54 9.58 -12.76
CA SER A 189 -21.91 9.98 -12.41
C SER A 189 -22.91 8.97 -12.98
N PRO A 190 -24.06 8.68 -12.32
CA PRO A 190 -25.10 7.79 -12.87
C PRO A 190 -25.68 8.23 -14.22
N LYS A 191 -25.45 9.49 -14.65
CA LYS A 191 -25.77 9.94 -16.02
C LYS A 191 -24.79 9.45 -17.10
N ASN A 192 -23.61 8.96 -16.71
CA ASN A 192 -22.55 8.48 -17.59
C ASN A 192 -22.53 6.95 -17.75
N GLU A 193 -23.27 6.20 -16.92
CA GLU A 193 -23.43 4.74 -17.08
C GLU A 193 -24.04 4.38 -18.44
N THR A 194 -24.93 5.24 -18.98
CA THR A 194 -25.52 5.03 -20.30
C THR A 194 -24.50 5.16 -21.44
N LEU A 195 -23.44 5.96 -21.29
CA LEU A 195 -22.38 6.10 -22.29
C LEU A 195 -21.36 4.95 -22.23
N ALA A 196 -21.13 4.37 -21.05
CA ALA A 196 -20.19 3.28 -20.84
C ALA A 196 -20.69 1.90 -21.32
N LEU A 197 -22.00 1.77 -21.56
CA LEU A 197 -22.66 0.53 -21.99
C LEU A 197 -23.09 0.51 -23.46
N MET A 198 -22.86 1.58 -24.23
CA MET A 198 -23.24 1.63 -25.64
C MET A 198 -22.21 0.94 -26.55
N PRO A 199 -22.65 0.11 -27.53
CA PRO A 199 -21.78 -0.37 -28.59
C PRO A 199 -21.19 0.81 -29.38
N LYS A 200 -19.92 0.69 -29.79
CA LYS A 200 -19.13 1.74 -30.49
C LYS A 200 -19.86 2.48 -31.63
N ALA A 201 -20.82 1.84 -32.30
CA ALA A 201 -21.54 2.41 -33.44
C ALA A 201 -22.50 3.58 -33.08
N ASP A 202 -23.02 3.64 -31.84
CA ASP A 202 -24.03 4.65 -31.47
C ASP A 202 -23.42 5.96 -30.96
N ILE A 203 -22.17 5.94 -30.48
CA ILE A 203 -21.46 7.13 -29.97
C ILE A 203 -21.13 8.10 -31.11
N GLU A 204 -20.78 7.61 -32.31
CA GLU A 204 -20.53 8.47 -33.47
C GLU A 204 -21.81 9.16 -33.98
N PHE A 205 -22.98 8.53 -33.83
CA PHE A 205 -24.25 9.08 -34.31
C PHE A 205 -24.72 10.28 -33.46
N ILE A 206 -24.49 10.22 -32.14
CA ILE A 206 -24.86 11.31 -31.21
C ILE A 206 -23.87 12.48 -31.33
N THR A 207 -22.58 12.19 -31.45
CA THR A 207 -21.54 13.24 -31.55
C THR A 207 -21.64 14.05 -32.85
N LYS A 208 -22.07 13.44 -33.98
CA LYS A 208 -22.38 14.18 -35.21
C LYS A 208 -23.64 15.05 -35.12
N ARG A 209 -24.63 14.66 -34.31
CA ARG A 209 -25.87 15.43 -34.14
C ARG A 209 -25.71 16.64 -33.21
N GLN A 210 -24.84 16.58 -32.21
CA GLN A 210 -24.57 17.74 -31.35
C GLN A 210 -23.78 18.85 -32.06
N ASN A 211 -22.92 18.52 -33.02
CA ASN A 211 -22.14 19.51 -33.78
C ASN A 211 -22.87 20.11 -35.01
N SER A 212 -24.10 19.69 -35.32
CA SER A 212 -24.85 20.16 -36.51
C SER A 212 -25.90 21.25 -36.24
N GLY A 213 -26.00 21.78 -35.02
CA GLY A 213 -26.68 23.05 -34.75
C GLY A 213 -28.16 23.14 -35.18
N VAL A 214 -28.91 22.04 -35.19
CA VAL A 214 -30.33 22.05 -35.58
C VAL A 214 -31.20 22.48 -34.40
N ILE A 215 -31.58 23.76 -34.39
CA ILE A 215 -32.59 24.33 -33.49
C ILE A 215 -33.99 23.94 -34.02
N TRP A 216 -34.73 23.13 -33.27
CA TRP A 216 -36.15 22.90 -33.55
C TRP A 216 -37.01 23.96 -32.85
N ARG A 217 -37.67 24.81 -33.65
CA ARG A 217 -38.82 25.61 -33.20
C ARG A 217 -39.95 24.66 -32.80
N ARG A 218 -40.53 24.87 -31.61
CA ARG A 218 -41.80 24.25 -31.22
C ARG A 218 -42.94 24.87 -32.01
N SER A 219 -43.76 24.02 -32.61
CA SER A 219 -45.16 24.27 -32.97
C SER A 219 -46.00 23.23 -32.26
#